data_AF-A0A354DH02-F1
#
_entry.id   AF-A0A354DH02-F1
#
_cell.length_a   1.000
_cell.length_b   1.000
_cell.length_c   1.000
_cell.angle_alpha   90.00
_cell.angle_beta   90.00
_cell.angle_gamma   90.00
#
_symmetry.space_group_name_H-M   'P 1'
#
loop_
_entity.id
_entity.type
_entity.pdbx_description
1 polymer ?
#
loop_
_entity_poly.entity_id
_entity_poly.type
_entity_poly.pdbx_seq_one_letter_code
_entity_poly.pdbx_strand_id
1 'polypeptide(L)' 'TIKEYARNQDWFTARDVKPIIQYSLQVTMRILNNLTIQGYLEKKTETRVKLYRIKKTESINQEEVAMISE' A
#
# COMPACT_ATOMS: atom_id res chain seq x y z
N THR A 1 7.15 10.68 0.47
CA THR A 1 7.74 9.87 1.58
C THR A 1 7.64 8.35 1.40
N ILE A 2 6.50 7.66 1.51
CA ILE A 2 6.35 6.24 1.02
C ILE A 2 5.03 6.10 0.29
N LYS A 3 3.97 6.65 0.89
CA LYS A 3 2.62 6.70 0.31
C LYS A 3 2.60 7.33 -1.09
N GLU A 4 3.36 8.40 -1.29
CA GLU A 4 3.47 9.09 -2.58
C GLU A 4 4.18 8.24 -3.65
N TYR A 5 5.28 7.58 -3.28
CA TYR A 5 5.95 6.63 -4.16
C TYR A 5 5.01 5.47 -4.51
N ALA A 6 4.33 4.89 -3.51
CA ALA A 6 3.38 3.81 -3.67
C ALA A 6 2.14 4.15 -4.51
N ARG A 7 1.77 5.44 -4.65
CA ARG A 7 0.65 5.88 -5.50
C ARG A 7 1.00 5.83 -6.99
N ASN A 8 2.27 5.99 -7.33
CA ASN A 8 2.78 6.04 -8.71
C ASN A 8 3.34 4.69 -9.17
N GLN A 9 3.21 3.63 -8.37
CA GLN A 9 3.79 2.30 -8.62
C GLN A 9 2.71 1.24 -8.44
N ASP A 10 2.65 0.25 -9.33
CA ASP A 10 1.70 -0.86 -9.18
C ASP A 10 2.15 -1.84 -8.09
N TRP A 11 3.42 -2.29 -8.12
CA TRP A 11 4.06 -3.06 -7.06
C TRP A 11 5.49 -2.60 -6.88
N PHE A 12 5.98 -2.58 -5.63
CA PHE A 12 7.35 -2.21 -5.31
C PHE A 12 7.92 -3.07 -4.18
N THR A 13 9.24 -3.08 -4.06
CA THR A 13 9.99 -3.79 -3.01
C THR A 13 10.52 -2.83 -1.95
N ALA A 14 10.97 -3.39 -0.83
CA ALA A 14 11.70 -2.62 0.17
C ALA A 14 13.02 -2.02 -0.37
N ARG A 15 13.62 -2.59 -1.43
CA ARG A 15 14.84 -2.06 -2.04
C ARG A 15 14.57 -0.77 -2.80
N ASP A 16 13.41 -0.67 -3.44
CA ASP A 16 13.04 0.50 -4.25
C ASP A 16 12.74 1.72 -3.38
N VAL A 17 12.22 1.49 -2.17
CA VAL A 17 11.87 2.55 -1.22
C VAL A 17 13.04 2.95 -0.32
N LYS A 18 14.02 2.05 -0.12
CA LYS A 18 15.22 2.31 0.69
C LYS A 18 15.88 3.68 0.42
N PRO A 19 16.15 4.10 -0.84
CA PRO A 19 16.76 5.41 -1.10
C PRO A 19 15.88 6.60 -0.70
N ILE A 20 14.56 6.42 -0.60
CA ILE A 20 13.59 7.48 -0.33
C ILE A 20 13.52 7.83 1.16
N ILE A 21 13.63 6.81 2.03
CA ILE A 21 13.50 6.97 3.49
C ILE A 21 14.83 6.89 4.24
N GLN A 22 15.94 6.63 3.53
CA GLN A 22 17.32 6.61 4.06
C GLN A 22 17.53 5.72 5.31
N TYR A 23 16.67 4.71 5.50
CA TYR A 23 16.82 3.73 6.57
C TYR A 23 17.49 2.45 6.07
N SER A 24 17.93 1.62 7.02
CA SER A 24 18.37 0.27 6.70
C SER A 24 17.25 -0.53 6.02
N LEU A 25 17.63 -1.55 5.24
CA LEU A 25 16.66 -2.40 4.56
C LEU A 25 15.72 -3.11 5.57
N GLN A 26 16.25 -3.51 6.73
CA GLN A 26 15.46 -4.14 7.79
C GLN A 26 14.41 -3.19 8.37
N VAL A 27 14.79 -1.93 8.62
CA VAL A 27 13.87 -0.91 9.12
C VAL A 27 12.82 -0.59 8.06
N THR A 28 13.22 -0.45 6.79
CA THR A 28 12.30 -0.25 5.65
C THR A 28 11.26 -1.38 5.59
N MET A 29 11.69 -2.64 5.71
CA MET A 29 10.77 -3.80 5.75
C MET A 29 9.81 -3.75 6.94
N ARG A 30 10.27 -3.34 8.13
CA ARG A 30 9.38 -3.19 9.30
C ARG A 30 8.33 -2.11 9.06
N ILE A 31 8.71 -0.97 8.49
CA ILE A 31 7.79 0.12 8.14
C ILE A 31 6.73 -0.37 7.16
N LEU A 32 7.14 -1.04 6.07
CA LEU A 32 6.20 -1.55 5.06
C LEU A 32 5.26 -2.62 5.62
N ASN A 33 5.74 -3.50 6.49
CA ASN A 33 4.89 -4.49 7.16
C ASN A 33 3.89 -3.83 8.12
N ASN A 34 4.29 -2.80 8.88
CA ASN A 34 3.38 -2.06 9.73
C ASN A 34 2.28 -1.35 8.92
N LEU A 35 2.64 -0.74 7.79
CA LEU A 35 1.67 -0.12 6.88
C LEU A 35 0.72 -1.15 6.24
N THR A 36 1.19 -2.39 6.04
CA THR A 36 0.34 -3.51 5.60
C THR A 36 -0.67 -3.90 6.69
N ILE A 37 -0.22 -4.03 7.94
CA ILE A 37 -1.08 -4.37 9.09
C ILE A 37 -2.16 -3.31 9.31
N GLN A 38 -1.81 -2.03 9.14
CA GLN A 38 -2.74 -0.90 9.24
C GLN A 38 -3.68 -0.79 8.02
N GLY A 39 -3.56 -1.64 7.01
CA GLY A 39 -4.43 -1.67 5.84
C GLY A 39 -4.11 -0.63 4.76
N TYR A 40 -2.99 0.11 4.87
CA TYR A 40 -2.57 1.07 3.83
C TYR A 40 -1.94 0.40 2.62
N LEU A 41 -1.25 -0.73 2.84
CA LEU A 41 -0.58 -1.49 1.79
C LEU A 41 -1.15 -2.90 1.69
N GLU A 42 -1.11 -3.46 0.49
CA GLU A 42 -1.25 -4.89 0.24
C GLU A 42 0.14 -5.48 0.05
N LYS A 43 0.33 -6.74 0.48
CA LYS A 43 1.60 -7.45 0.36
C LYS A 43 1.39 -8.80 -0.34
N LYS A 44 2.23 -9.12 -1.32
CA LYS A 44 2.37 -10.47 -1.87
C LYS A 44 3.82 -10.94 -1.82
N THR A 45 4.02 -12.25 -1.91
CA THR A 45 5.36 -12.83 -2.04
C THR A 45 5.45 -13.55 -3.36
N GLU A 46 6.43 -13.17 -4.18
CA GLU A 46 6.65 -13.74 -5.50
C GLU A 46 8.12 -14.14 -5.61
N THR A 47 8.40 -15.42 -5.86
CA THR A 47 9.78 -15.94 -6.03
C THR A 47 10.75 -15.48 -4.93
N ARG A 48 10.30 -15.55 -3.66
CA ARG A 48 11.02 -15.11 -2.44
C ARG A 48 11.21 -13.59 -2.28
N VAL A 49 10.65 -12.78 -3.16
CA VAL A 49 10.63 -11.32 -3.06
C VAL A 49 9.31 -10.86 -2.44
N LYS A 50 9.38 -9.97 -1.45
CA LYS A 50 8.20 -9.32 -0.87
C LYS A 50 7.87 -8.08 -1.68
N LEU A 51 6.69 -8.07 -2.26
CA LEU A 51 6.13 -6.97 -3.04
C LEU A 51 5.03 -6.29 -2.23
N TYR A 52 4.97 -4.97 -2.34
CA TYR A 52 4.02 -4.11 -1.66
C TYR A 52 3.34 -3.20 -2.66
N ARG A 53 2.07 -2.83 -2.43
CA ARG A 53 1.38 -1.80 -3.20
C ARG A 53 0.40 -1.04 -2.34
N ILE A 54 -0.05 0.14 -2.78
CA ILE A 54 -1.12 0.83 -2.07
C ILE A 54 -2.40 0.01 -2.16
N LYS A 55 -3.05 -0.23 -1.02
CA LYS A 55 -4.37 -0.85 -1.01
C LYS A 55 -5.32 0.14 -1.68
N LYS A 56 -5.87 -0.24 -2.84
CA LYS A 56 -7.00 0.50 -3.40
C LYS A 56 -8.15 0.25 -2.44
N THR A 57 -8.54 1.25 -1.66
CA THR A 57 -9.88 1.25 -1.08
C THR A 57 -10.82 1.16 -2.26
N GLU A 58 -11.53 0.04 -2.39
CA GLU A 58 -12.75 0.03 -3.19
C GLU A 58 -13.54 1.27 -2.78
N SER A 59 -13.87 2.11 -3.77
CA SER A 59 -14.84 3.17 -3.58
C SER A 59 -16.07 2.52 -2.97
N ILE A 60 -16.36 2.83 -1.72
CA ILE A 60 -17.66 2.55 -1.11
C ILE A 60 -18.69 3.08 -2.11
N ASN A 61 -19.60 2.20 -2.54
CA ASN A 61 -20.74 2.53 -3.41
C ASN A 61 -21.29 3.93 -3.07
N GLN A 62 -21.17 4.87 -4.02
CA GLN A 62 -21.96 6.11 -4.03
C GLN A 62 -23.32 5.86 -4.71
N GLU A 63 -23.90 4.68 -4.52
CA GLU A 63 -25.16 4.27 -5.16
C GLU A 63 -26.02 3.45 -4.19
N GLU A 64 -26.25 3.99 -3.00
CA GLU A 64 -27.33 3.56 -2.10
C GLU A 64 -28.08 4.80 -1.56
N VAL A 65 -28.37 5.75 -2.45
CA VAL A 65 -29.51 6.67 -2.28
C VAL A 65 -30.43 6.43 -3.47
N ALA A 66 -30.92 5.19 -3.56
CA ALA A 66 -32.13 4.92 -4.32
C ALA A 66 -33.29 5.58 -3.57
N MET A 67 -34.03 6.43 -4.30
CA MET A 67 -35.31 7.03 -3.97
C MET A 67 -36.01 6.50 -2.71
N ILE A 68 -36.22 7.39 -1.74
CA ILE A 68 -37.44 7.34 -0.93
C ILE A 68 -38.15 8.66 -1.21
N SER A 69 -39.10 8.60 -2.14
CA SER A 69 -40.22 9.54 -2.16
C SER A 69 -41.14 9.14 -1.02
N GLU A 70 -41.35 10.06 -0.09
CA GLU A 70 -42.64 10.38 0.54
C GLU A 70 -42.56 11.80 1.11
#